data_AF-A0A1F4DZ67-F1
#
_entry.id   AF-A0A1F4DZ67-F1
#
_cell.length_a   1.000
_cell.length_b   1.000
_cell.length_c   1.000
_cell.angle_alpha   90.00
_cell.angle_beta   90.00
_cell.angle_gamma   90.00
#
_symmetry.space_group_name_H-M   'P 1'
#
loop_
_entity.id
_entity.type
_entity.pdbx_description
1 polymer ?
#
loop_
_entity_poly.entity_id
_entity_poly.type
_entity_poly.pdbx_seq_one_letter_code
_entity_poly.pdbx_strand_id
1 'polypeptide(L)'
;MKQLVDVVNFNADASCLPSKNWIKALQGGRRSILSQWLQLYVDLNKRMVLGLTGATVADVAQHNPEAIQLINRNPDIFEVILRPFAHDVALLRSQDGFRLNFEYGEKAITREFRNVRRYFLPPEFMLMNEQIVHLNKHEVAGVFINAARFSSEIRKRLPTRPYCLRGLFGVGLNCIPVEGSLTDGYLHALQMFDTSGWNEGIQAAANDVVFSWRDGESVLLLPDGLARESYWLRNEMLGINRAHIGDLSLVFLRSSQLEEHQYHSYPVHSFSAWMKEFRMLGFLNRMQSIEERLDRLSQEQIGHWLMIINSDILSAIEKRSPVVSLKSTPESAVTVDFTIRRSERGVEGEEYLAILQSALEGESLYEYLHSSSMPHIVKWRNRIEFLEKL
;
A
#
# COMPACT_ATOMS: atom_id res chain seq x y z
N MET A 1 -28.74 -6.30 -2.72
CA MET A 1 -27.64 -6.65 -1.81
C MET A 1 -26.36 -6.13 -2.46
N LYS A 2 -25.57 -5.32 -1.76
CA LYS A 2 -24.32 -4.76 -2.32
C LYS A 2 -23.20 -5.78 -2.18
N GLN A 3 -22.37 -5.91 -3.20
CA GLN A 3 -21.10 -6.63 -3.10
C GLN A 3 -19.99 -5.63 -2.80
N LEU A 4 -19.19 -5.90 -1.76
CA LEU A 4 -18.06 -5.08 -1.37
C LEU A 4 -16.75 -5.84 -1.64
N VAL A 5 -15.85 -5.24 -2.39
CA VAL A 5 -14.45 -5.67 -2.47
C VAL A 5 -13.62 -4.71 -1.64
N ASP A 6 -13.14 -5.19 -0.49
CA ASP A 6 -12.33 -4.39 0.42
C ASP A 6 -10.83 -4.58 0.15
N VAL A 7 -10.25 -3.63 -0.58
CA VAL A 7 -8.82 -3.63 -0.92
C VAL A 7 -8.04 -2.93 0.20
N VAL A 8 -7.21 -3.70 0.89
CA VAL A 8 -6.43 -3.22 2.02
C VAL A 8 -4.97 -3.10 1.63
N ASN A 9 -4.48 -1.87 1.59
CA ASN A 9 -3.08 -1.55 1.39
C ASN A 9 -2.33 -1.67 2.71
N PHE A 10 -1.36 -2.57 2.82
CA PHE A 10 -0.51 -2.65 4.00
C PHE A 10 0.91 -2.21 3.67
N ASN A 11 1.36 -1.14 4.32
CA ASN A 11 2.69 -0.57 4.12
C ASN A 11 3.45 -0.40 5.45
N ALA A 12 4.45 -1.26 5.67
CA ALA A 12 5.34 -1.23 6.84
C ALA A 12 6.15 0.08 6.98
N ASP A 13 6.22 0.88 5.92
CA ASP A 13 7.02 2.10 5.84
C ASP A 13 6.17 3.37 5.92
N ALA A 14 4.85 3.25 6.15
CA ALA A 14 3.93 4.37 6.28
C ALA A 14 4.47 5.49 7.18
N SER A 15 4.30 6.75 6.75
CA SER A 15 4.89 7.94 7.41
C SER A 15 4.46 8.19 8.87
N CYS A 16 3.38 7.56 9.34
CA CYS A 16 2.89 7.63 10.72
C CYS A 16 3.19 6.36 11.54
N LEU A 17 3.88 5.36 10.98
CA LEU A 17 4.11 4.07 11.61
C LEU A 17 5.60 3.87 11.96
N PRO A 18 6.09 4.29 13.14
CA PRO A 18 7.50 4.10 13.50
C PRO A 18 7.98 2.65 13.29
N SER A 19 9.19 2.47 12.75
CA SER A 19 9.79 1.14 12.51
C SER A 19 9.77 0.24 13.76
N LYS A 20 9.99 0.84 14.94
CA LYS A 20 9.86 0.16 16.25
C LYS A 20 8.47 -0.42 16.50
N ASN A 21 7.43 0.36 16.20
CA ASN A 21 6.05 -0.05 16.42
C ASN A 21 5.64 -1.14 15.44
N TRP A 22 6.09 -1.06 14.19
CA TRP A 22 5.89 -2.10 13.20
C TRP A 22 6.52 -3.44 13.63
N ILE A 23 7.82 -3.46 13.99
CA ILE A 23 8.47 -4.68 14.49
C ILE A 23 7.72 -5.25 15.70
N LYS A 24 7.34 -4.39 16.66
CA LYS A 24 6.57 -4.81 17.83
C LYS A 24 5.22 -5.44 17.45
N ALA A 25 4.54 -4.92 16.43
CA ALA A 25 3.27 -5.45 15.94
C ALA A 25 3.41 -6.85 15.31
N LEU A 26 4.61 -7.22 14.85
CA LEU A 26 4.93 -8.55 14.31
C LEU A 26 5.40 -9.54 15.38
N GLN A 27 5.87 -9.09 16.54
CA GLN A 27 6.40 -9.98 17.58
C GLN A 27 5.31 -10.82 18.26
N GLY A 28 5.68 -12.04 18.68
CA GLY A 28 4.80 -12.95 19.43
C GLY A 28 4.06 -13.99 18.58
N GLY A 29 4.46 -14.18 17.32
CA GLY A 29 3.91 -15.21 16.43
C GLY A 29 2.40 -15.04 16.25
N ARG A 30 1.60 -16.06 16.61
CA ARG A 30 0.13 -16.00 16.57
C ARG A 30 -0.50 -14.97 17.52
N ARG A 31 0.24 -14.54 18.55
CA ARG A 31 -0.21 -13.50 19.49
C ARG A 31 0.22 -12.10 19.09
N SER A 32 0.89 -11.93 17.96
CA SER A 32 1.23 -10.60 17.46
C SER A 32 -0.02 -9.80 17.11
N ILE A 33 0.12 -8.47 17.03
CA ILE A 33 -1.01 -7.61 16.65
C ILE A 33 -1.45 -7.92 15.22
N LEU A 34 -0.50 -8.15 14.30
CA LEU A 34 -0.83 -8.50 12.91
C LEU A 34 -1.60 -9.82 12.83
N SER A 35 -1.16 -10.87 13.54
CA SER A 35 -1.84 -12.16 13.56
C SER A 35 -3.22 -12.06 14.18
N GLN A 36 -3.38 -11.32 15.26
CA GLN A 36 -4.69 -11.07 15.87
C GLN A 36 -5.61 -10.29 14.93
N TRP A 37 -5.09 -9.28 14.25
CA TRP A 37 -5.85 -8.50 13.26
C TRP A 37 -6.35 -9.39 12.13
N LEU A 38 -5.49 -10.21 11.53
CA LEU A 38 -5.88 -11.19 10.51
C LEU A 38 -6.90 -12.21 11.06
N GLN A 39 -6.70 -12.70 12.29
CA GLN A 39 -7.61 -13.66 12.91
C GLN A 39 -9.03 -13.10 13.08
N LEU A 40 -9.20 -11.79 13.31
CA LEU A 40 -10.53 -11.17 13.36
C LEU A 40 -11.33 -11.40 12.07
N TYR A 41 -10.69 -11.34 10.91
CA TYR A 41 -11.35 -11.56 9.62
C TYR A 41 -11.77 -13.02 9.45
N VAL A 42 -10.94 -13.95 9.91
CA VAL A 42 -11.26 -15.38 9.91
C VAL A 42 -12.42 -15.65 10.86
N ASP A 43 -12.34 -15.18 12.11
CA ASP A 43 -13.35 -15.42 13.15
C ASP A 43 -14.72 -14.82 12.79
N LEU A 44 -14.73 -13.67 12.10
CA LEU A 44 -15.94 -12.97 11.68
C LEU A 44 -16.38 -13.33 10.25
N ASN A 45 -15.67 -14.24 9.58
CA ASN A 45 -15.89 -14.64 8.19
C ASN A 45 -16.00 -13.43 7.23
N LYS A 46 -15.07 -12.48 7.35
CA LYS A 46 -15.03 -11.25 6.57
C LYS A 46 -13.97 -11.37 5.48
N ARG A 47 -14.40 -11.45 4.22
CA ARG A 47 -13.48 -11.50 3.08
C ARG A 47 -12.77 -10.16 2.87
N MET A 48 -11.52 -10.23 2.42
CA MET A 48 -10.73 -9.05 2.06
C MET A 48 -9.72 -9.36 0.96
N VAL A 49 -9.27 -8.30 0.29
CA VAL A 49 -8.20 -8.32 -0.71
C VAL A 49 -6.99 -7.58 -0.14
N LEU A 50 -5.89 -8.27 0.10
CA LEU A 50 -4.68 -7.74 0.70
C LEU A 50 -3.67 -7.31 -0.37
N GLY A 51 -3.20 -6.07 -0.32
CA GLY A 51 -2.04 -5.59 -1.05
C GLY A 51 -0.91 -5.25 -0.08
N LEU A 52 0.08 -6.14 0.05
CA LEU A 52 1.28 -5.92 0.86
C LEU A 52 2.46 -5.57 -0.04
N THR A 53 3.19 -4.49 0.24
CA THR A 53 4.45 -4.22 -0.48
C THR A 53 5.47 -5.33 -0.22
N GLY A 54 6.35 -5.63 -1.17
CA GLY A 54 7.35 -6.70 -1.01
C GLY A 54 8.25 -6.50 0.23
N ALA A 55 8.56 -5.26 0.59
CA ALA A 55 9.25 -4.92 1.83
C ALA A 55 8.44 -5.27 3.08
N THR A 56 7.12 -5.07 3.06
CA THR A 56 6.20 -5.50 4.12
C THR A 56 6.15 -7.03 4.18
N VAL A 57 6.09 -7.72 3.04
CA VAL A 57 6.12 -9.19 2.96
C VAL A 57 7.41 -9.73 3.57
N ALA A 58 8.56 -9.15 3.24
CA ALA A 58 9.86 -9.53 3.79
C ALA A 58 9.89 -9.37 5.32
N ASP A 59 9.40 -8.26 5.86
CA ASP A 59 9.32 -8.04 7.31
C ASP A 59 8.44 -9.11 7.99
N VAL A 60 7.27 -9.40 7.40
CA VAL A 60 6.34 -10.42 7.93
C VAL A 60 6.96 -11.81 7.84
N ALA A 61 7.60 -12.18 6.73
CA ALA A 61 8.24 -13.48 6.57
C ALA A 61 9.33 -13.74 7.63
N GLN A 62 10.08 -12.70 7.99
CA GLN A 62 11.19 -12.80 8.93
C GLN A 62 10.74 -12.72 10.40
N HIS A 63 9.72 -11.93 10.71
CA HIS A 63 9.29 -11.70 12.10
C HIS A 63 7.99 -12.39 12.51
N ASN A 64 7.14 -12.74 11.55
CA ASN A 64 5.84 -13.37 11.77
C ASN A 64 5.42 -14.28 10.60
N PRO A 65 6.16 -15.36 10.32
CA PRO A 65 5.77 -16.31 9.28
C PRO A 65 4.40 -16.96 9.57
N GLU A 66 3.93 -16.96 10.82
CA GLU A 66 2.59 -17.44 11.18
C GLU A 66 1.46 -16.62 10.56
N ALA A 67 1.65 -15.31 10.36
CA ALA A 67 0.67 -14.46 9.67
C ALA A 67 0.52 -14.87 8.19
N ILE A 68 1.64 -15.17 7.51
CA ILE A 68 1.63 -15.71 6.14
C ILE A 68 0.93 -17.08 6.11
N GLN A 69 1.24 -17.96 7.07
CA GLN A 69 0.56 -19.26 7.19
C GLN A 69 -0.95 -19.10 7.41
N LEU A 70 -1.37 -18.13 8.23
CA LEU A 70 -2.77 -17.85 8.49
C LEU A 70 -3.49 -17.40 7.20
N ILE A 71 -2.88 -16.49 6.44
CA ILE A 71 -3.41 -16.04 5.14
C ILE A 71 -3.58 -17.23 4.19
N ASN A 72 -2.51 -18.02 4.00
CA ASN A 72 -2.51 -19.15 3.07
C ASN A 72 -3.46 -20.29 3.44
N ARG A 73 -3.77 -20.48 4.72
CA ARG A 73 -4.71 -21.50 5.21
C ARG A 73 -6.17 -21.09 5.07
N ASN A 74 -6.46 -19.81 4.84
CA ASN A 74 -7.82 -19.28 4.74
C ASN A 74 -8.04 -18.57 3.39
N PRO A 75 -7.91 -19.27 2.25
CA PRO A 75 -8.05 -18.67 0.92
C PRO A 75 -9.45 -18.11 0.65
N ASP A 76 -10.49 -18.62 1.34
CA ASP A 76 -11.86 -18.10 1.25
C ASP A 76 -12.05 -16.74 1.96
N ILE A 77 -11.09 -16.35 2.81
CA ILE A 77 -11.08 -15.08 3.55
C ILE A 77 -10.12 -14.10 2.88
N PHE A 78 -8.93 -14.56 2.49
CA PHE A 78 -7.87 -13.71 1.97
C PHE A 78 -7.57 -13.99 0.50
N GLU A 79 -7.66 -12.94 -0.30
CA GLU A 79 -7.09 -12.86 -1.64
C GLU A 79 -5.95 -11.84 -1.60
N VAL A 80 -4.84 -12.11 -2.30
CA VAL A 80 -3.67 -11.23 -2.33
C VAL A 80 -3.53 -10.61 -3.72
N ILE A 81 -3.18 -9.34 -3.81
CA ILE A 81 -2.89 -8.63 -5.07
C ILE A 81 -1.45 -8.16 -5.12
N LEU A 82 -0.97 -7.88 -6.33
CA LEU A 82 0.39 -7.42 -6.56
C LEU A 82 0.59 -5.98 -6.06
N ARG A 83 1.77 -5.77 -5.48
CA ARG A 83 2.33 -4.48 -5.07
C ARG A 83 3.79 -4.46 -5.47
N PRO A 84 4.41 -3.29 -5.64
CA PRO A 84 5.85 -3.21 -5.81
C PRO A 84 6.57 -3.64 -4.53
N PHE A 85 7.88 -3.84 -4.62
CA PHE A 85 8.68 -4.16 -3.45
C PHE A 85 8.67 -3.00 -2.44
N ALA A 86 9.01 -1.80 -2.88
CA ALA A 86 8.99 -0.58 -2.09
C ALA A 86 7.80 0.30 -2.46
N HIS A 87 7.25 0.99 -1.45
CA HIS A 87 6.16 1.95 -1.64
C HIS A 87 6.71 3.25 -2.25
N ASP A 88 7.03 3.29 -3.54
CA ASP A 88 7.72 4.40 -4.19
C ASP A 88 6.78 5.44 -4.84
N VAL A 89 7.35 6.54 -5.34
CA VAL A 89 6.64 7.47 -6.23
C VAL A 89 6.98 7.10 -7.67
N ALA A 90 6.20 6.17 -8.24
CA ALA A 90 6.50 5.53 -9.52
C ALA A 90 6.78 6.50 -10.69
N LEU A 91 6.19 7.71 -10.69
CA LEU A 91 6.44 8.69 -11.77
C LEU A 91 7.79 9.42 -11.68
N LEU A 92 8.57 9.18 -10.60
CA LEU A 92 9.95 9.69 -10.46
C LEU A 92 11.01 8.63 -10.78
N ARG A 93 10.61 7.43 -11.21
CA ARG A 93 11.52 6.32 -11.51
C ARG A 93 11.82 6.26 -13.00
N SER A 94 13.02 5.79 -13.33
CA SER A 94 13.29 5.30 -14.69
C SER A 94 12.41 4.08 -15.01
N GLN A 95 12.32 3.70 -16.28
CA GLN A 95 11.60 2.49 -16.69
C GLN A 95 12.18 1.25 -16.03
N ASP A 96 13.51 1.14 -15.98
CA ASP A 96 14.20 0.04 -15.31
C ASP A 96 14.00 0.05 -13.80
N GLY A 97 13.99 1.24 -13.17
CA GLY A 97 13.68 1.37 -11.76
C GLY A 97 12.26 0.87 -11.44
N PHE A 98 11.26 1.33 -12.22
CA PHE A 98 9.89 0.84 -12.06
C PHE A 98 9.80 -0.68 -12.25
N ARG A 99 10.40 -1.20 -13.32
CA ARG A 99 10.43 -2.62 -13.63
C ARG A 99 11.03 -3.43 -12.50
N LEU A 100 12.23 -3.07 -12.02
CA LEU A 100 12.90 -3.80 -10.94
C LEU A 100 12.04 -3.77 -9.67
N ASN A 101 11.53 -2.62 -9.27
CA ASN A 101 10.69 -2.51 -8.09
C ASN A 101 9.40 -3.37 -8.20
N PHE A 102 8.79 -3.40 -9.39
CA PHE A 102 7.65 -4.26 -9.67
C PHE A 102 8.02 -5.76 -9.58
N GLU A 103 9.06 -6.19 -10.30
CA GLU A 103 9.49 -7.60 -10.38
C GLU A 103 9.87 -8.16 -9.00
N TYR A 104 10.61 -7.41 -8.18
CA TYR A 104 10.93 -7.85 -6.82
C TYR A 104 9.69 -7.92 -5.92
N GLY A 105 8.73 -7.00 -6.11
CA GLY A 105 7.45 -7.03 -5.41
C GLY A 105 6.65 -8.28 -5.77
N GLU A 106 6.52 -8.56 -7.06
CA GLU A 106 5.86 -9.76 -7.57
C GLU A 106 6.53 -11.04 -7.05
N LYS A 107 7.86 -11.15 -7.13
CA LYS A 107 8.61 -12.31 -6.62
C LYS A 107 8.38 -12.52 -5.13
N ALA A 108 8.48 -11.46 -4.32
CA ALA A 108 8.25 -11.54 -2.88
C ALA A 108 6.84 -12.04 -2.54
N ILE A 109 5.83 -11.49 -3.23
CA ILE A 109 4.42 -11.83 -2.99
C ILE A 109 4.11 -13.27 -3.44
N THR A 110 4.51 -13.64 -4.66
CA THR A 110 4.18 -14.95 -5.24
C THR A 110 4.95 -16.10 -4.60
N ARG A 111 6.11 -15.83 -4.00
CA ARG A 111 6.84 -16.80 -3.18
C ARG A 111 6.08 -17.14 -1.90
N GLU A 112 5.54 -16.14 -1.22
CA GLU A 112 4.98 -16.30 0.12
C GLU A 112 3.47 -16.62 0.13
N PHE A 113 2.72 -16.19 -0.90
CA PHE A 113 1.27 -16.33 -0.93
C PHE A 113 0.76 -17.23 -2.07
N ARG A 114 -0.28 -18.02 -1.78
CA ARG A 114 -0.88 -18.96 -2.74
C ARG A 114 -2.05 -18.37 -3.55
N ASN A 115 -2.95 -17.64 -2.88
CA ASN A 115 -4.13 -17.06 -3.53
C ASN A 115 -3.83 -15.65 -4.06
N VAL A 116 -2.95 -15.56 -5.05
CA VAL A 116 -2.51 -14.28 -5.63
C VAL A 116 -3.25 -14.00 -6.93
N ARG A 117 -3.91 -12.84 -7.02
CA ARG A 117 -4.46 -12.29 -8.27
C ARG A 117 -3.51 -11.30 -8.87
N ARG A 118 -3.39 -11.35 -10.21
CA ARG A 118 -2.54 -10.46 -11.00
C ARG A 118 -3.15 -9.07 -11.18
N TYR A 119 -3.80 -8.51 -10.16
CA TYR A 119 -4.14 -7.09 -10.12
C TYR A 119 -3.02 -6.34 -9.43
N PHE A 120 -2.64 -5.17 -9.94
CA PHE A 120 -1.59 -4.35 -9.36
C PHE A 120 -2.20 -3.12 -8.68
N LEU A 121 -1.90 -2.93 -7.40
CA LEU A 121 -2.24 -1.71 -6.68
C LEU A 121 -1.05 -0.75 -6.69
N PRO A 122 -1.06 0.30 -7.52
CA PRO A 122 0.04 1.27 -7.53
C PRO A 122 0.13 2.06 -6.22
N PRO A 123 1.33 2.33 -5.68
CA PRO A 123 1.53 3.25 -4.57
C PRO A 123 0.87 4.61 -4.82
N GLU A 124 0.11 5.12 -3.85
CA GLU A 124 -0.65 6.37 -3.96
C GLU A 124 -1.53 6.49 -5.22
N PHE A 125 -1.92 5.36 -5.83
CA PHE A 125 -2.59 5.34 -7.13
C PHE A 125 -1.80 5.99 -8.26
N MET A 126 -0.46 6.00 -8.22
CA MET A 126 0.37 6.68 -9.22
C MET A 126 0.91 5.72 -10.28
N LEU A 127 0.60 5.99 -11.55
CA LEU A 127 1.17 5.31 -12.71
C LEU A 127 1.38 6.28 -13.88
N MET A 128 2.40 6.01 -14.68
CA MET A 128 2.59 6.59 -16.00
C MET A 128 1.96 5.69 -17.07
N ASN A 129 1.53 6.29 -18.19
CA ASN A 129 0.96 5.52 -19.31
C ASN A 129 1.97 4.56 -19.97
N GLU A 130 3.26 4.80 -19.79
CA GLU A 130 4.32 3.87 -20.20
C GLU A 130 4.40 2.64 -19.29
N GLN A 131 4.21 2.82 -17.98
CA GLN A 131 4.23 1.74 -17.01
C GLN A 131 3.07 0.74 -17.24
N ILE A 132 1.96 1.21 -17.81
CA ILE A 132 0.87 0.34 -18.29
C ILE A 132 1.37 -0.68 -19.31
N VAL A 133 2.28 -0.29 -20.21
CA VAL A 133 2.87 -1.21 -21.21
C VAL A 133 3.66 -2.30 -20.51
N HIS A 134 4.43 -1.93 -19.48
CA HIS A 134 5.19 -2.88 -18.68
C HIS A 134 4.27 -3.87 -17.94
N LEU A 135 3.26 -3.35 -17.22
CA LEU A 135 2.29 -4.18 -16.50
C LEU A 135 1.55 -5.16 -17.44
N ASN A 136 1.16 -4.70 -18.63
CA ASN A 136 0.52 -5.56 -19.62
C ASN A 136 1.45 -6.68 -20.13
N LYS A 137 2.73 -6.37 -20.40
CA LYS A 137 3.73 -7.39 -20.79
C LYS A 137 3.94 -8.45 -19.72
N HIS A 138 3.77 -8.09 -18.46
CA HIS A 138 3.81 -9.00 -17.32
C HIS A 138 2.43 -9.59 -17.00
N GLU A 139 1.49 -9.62 -17.94
CA GLU A 139 0.17 -10.27 -17.76
C GLU A 139 -0.58 -9.80 -16.51
N VAL A 140 -0.42 -8.53 -16.11
CA VAL A 140 -1.22 -7.92 -15.06
C VAL A 140 -2.64 -7.74 -15.60
N ALA A 141 -3.61 -8.31 -14.89
CA ALA A 141 -5.01 -8.33 -15.29
C ALA A 141 -5.68 -6.95 -15.20
N GLY A 142 -5.21 -6.09 -14.31
CA GLY A 142 -5.70 -4.72 -14.16
C GLY A 142 -5.07 -3.96 -13.00
N VAL A 143 -5.45 -2.68 -12.89
CA VAL A 143 -5.01 -1.74 -11.84
C VAL A 143 -6.20 -1.07 -11.17
N PHE A 144 -5.93 -0.29 -10.13
CA PHE A 144 -6.92 0.50 -9.42
C PHE A 144 -6.68 1.98 -9.61
N ILE A 145 -7.75 2.77 -9.49
CA ILE A 145 -7.67 4.24 -9.45
C ILE A 145 -8.59 4.80 -8.37
N ASN A 146 -8.12 5.79 -7.62
CA ASN A 146 -8.92 6.50 -6.63
C ASN A 146 -9.17 7.94 -7.07
N ALA A 147 -10.37 8.22 -7.55
CA ALA A 147 -10.75 9.54 -8.05
C ALA A 147 -10.64 10.65 -6.96
N ALA A 148 -10.64 10.28 -5.68
CA ALA A 148 -10.45 11.22 -4.57
C ALA A 148 -9.03 11.81 -4.50
N ARG A 149 -8.03 11.13 -5.09
CA ARG A 149 -6.62 11.56 -5.14
C ARG A 149 -6.33 12.62 -6.20
N PHE A 150 -7.30 12.94 -7.05
CA PHE A 150 -7.16 13.93 -8.11
C PHE A 150 -7.93 15.22 -7.83
N SER A 151 -7.62 16.26 -8.61
CA SER A 151 -8.36 17.53 -8.60
C SER A 151 -9.84 17.31 -8.90
N SER A 152 -10.68 18.27 -8.51
CA SER A 152 -12.13 18.20 -8.75
C SER A 152 -12.49 18.10 -10.24
N GLU A 153 -11.68 18.69 -11.12
CA GLU A 153 -11.86 18.61 -12.57
C GLU A 153 -11.60 17.18 -13.10
N ILE A 154 -10.44 16.59 -12.76
CA ILE A 154 -10.09 15.23 -13.17
C ILE A 154 -11.08 14.22 -12.59
N ARG A 155 -11.43 14.36 -11.30
CA ARG A 155 -12.38 13.49 -10.60
C ARG A 155 -13.71 13.37 -11.35
N LYS A 156 -14.25 14.46 -11.90
CA LYS A 156 -15.52 14.47 -12.64
C LYS A 156 -15.45 13.77 -13.99
N ARG A 157 -14.24 13.61 -14.55
CA ARG A 157 -13.99 13.00 -15.86
C ARG A 157 -13.52 11.55 -15.75
N LEU A 158 -13.27 11.06 -14.54
CA LEU A 158 -12.92 9.66 -14.32
C LEU A 158 -14.18 8.79 -14.35
N PRO A 159 -14.19 7.68 -15.11
CA PRO A 159 -15.29 6.74 -15.08
C PRO A 159 -15.51 6.18 -13.66
N THR A 160 -16.77 6.10 -13.24
CA THR A 160 -17.18 5.52 -11.95
C THR A 160 -17.40 4.01 -12.01
N ARG A 161 -17.28 3.41 -13.20
CA ARG A 161 -17.40 1.97 -13.45
C ARG A 161 -16.07 1.43 -13.97
N PRO A 162 -15.78 0.12 -13.79
CA PRO A 162 -14.60 -0.50 -14.36
C PRO A 162 -14.48 -0.24 -15.87
N TYR A 163 -13.28 0.12 -16.33
CA TYR A 163 -13.02 0.53 -17.70
C TYR A 163 -11.63 0.11 -18.16
N CYS A 164 -11.39 0.10 -19.47
CA CYS A 164 -10.09 -0.21 -20.06
C CYS A 164 -9.31 1.08 -20.33
N LEU A 165 -8.14 1.20 -19.71
CA LEU A 165 -7.17 2.27 -19.93
C LEU A 165 -6.43 2.03 -21.25
N ARG A 166 -6.02 3.13 -21.87
CA ARG A 166 -5.10 3.17 -22.99
C ARG A 166 -3.74 3.69 -22.53
N GLY A 167 -2.75 2.81 -22.50
CA GLY A 167 -1.33 3.13 -22.37
C GLY A 167 -0.70 3.56 -23.68
N LEU A 168 0.63 3.69 -23.68
CA LEU A 168 1.38 4.01 -24.89
C LEU A 168 1.18 2.95 -25.98
N PHE A 169 1.25 3.38 -27.24
CA PHE A 169 1.07 2.53 -28.43
C PHE A 169 -0.28 1.78 -28.48
N GLY A 170 -1.29 2.25 -27.73
CA GLY A 170 -2.62 1.65 -27.73
C GLY A 170 -2.75 0.40 -26.85
N VAL A 171 -1.74 0.09 -26.02
CA VAL A 171 -1.81 -1.04 -25.08
C VAL A 171 -2.94 -0.83 -24.08
N GLY A 172 -3.80 -1.83 -23.91
CA GLY A 172 -4.93 -1.81 -23.00
C GLY A 172 -4.60 -2.39 -21.63
N LEU A 173 -5.18 -1.83 -20.56
CA LEU A 173 -5.15 -2.44 -19.22
C LEU A 173 -6.45 -2.14 -18.49
N ASN A 174 -7.04 -3.15 -17.84
CA ASN A 174 -8.25 -2.95 -17.07
C ASN A 174 -7.99 -2.04 -15.86
N CYS A 175 -8.97 -1.23 -15.50
CA CYS A 175 -8.93 -0.31 -14.38
C CYS A 175 -10.21 -0.39 -13.57
N ILE A 176 -10.05 -0.49 -12.25
CA ILE A 176 -11.14 -0.51 -11.29
C ILE A 176 -11.11 0.80 -10.49
N PRO A 177 -12.13 1.67 -10.63
CA PRO A 177 -12.27 2.82 -9.76
C PRO A 177 -12.69 2.37 -8.36
N VAL A 178 -12.01 2.89 -7.33
CA VAL A 178 -12.40 2.70 -5.93
C VAL A 178 -13.22 3.89 -5.43
N GLU A 179 -14.17 3.60 -4.54
CA GLU A 179 -15.03 4.59 -3.90
C GLU A 179 -14.25 5.28 -2.77
N GLY A 180 -13.61 6.40 -3.11
CA GLY A 180 -12.70 7.10 -2.19
C GLY A 180 -13.37 7.58 -0.90
N SER A 181 -14.68 7.87 -0.93
CA SER A 181 -15.45 8.31 0.24
C SER A 181 -15.51 7.26 1.36
N LEU A 182 -15.36 5.98 1.03
CA LEU A 182 -15.34 4.89 2.01
C LEU A 182 -14.09 4.91 2.90
N THR A 183 -12.99 5.53 2.44
CA THR A 183 -11.78 5.69 3.27
C THR A 183 -12.11 6.52 4.52
N ASP A 184 -12.82 7.64 4.33
CA ASP A 184 -13.21 8.51 5.44
C ASP A 184 -14.22 7.82 6.36
N GLY A 185 -15.18 7.06 5.79
CA GLY A 185 -16.13 6.25 6.55
C GLY A 185 -15.45 5.19 7.42
N TYR A 186 -14.41 4.51 6.89
CA TYR A 186 -13.62 3.55 7.66
C TYR A 186 -12.84 4.21 8.79
N LEU A 187 -12.12 5.30 8.49
CA LEU A 187 -11.34 6.02 9.50
C LEU A 187 -12.24 6.58 10.61
N HIS A 188 -13.41 7.11 10.24
CA HIS A 188 -14.42 7.56 11.20
C HIS A 188 -14.89 6.41 12.08
N ALA A 189 -15.17 5.23 11.50
CA ALA A 189 -15.59 4.05 12.25
C ALA A 189 -14.56 3.63 13.29
N LEU A 190 -13.27 3.65 12.95
CA LEU A 190 -12.21 3.36 13.92
C LEU A 190 -12.12 4.43 15.01
N GLN A 191 -12.18 5.71 14.63
CA GLN A 191 -11.98 6.83 15.55
C GLN A 191 -13.14 6.98 16.55
N MET A 192 -14.36 6.82 16.04
CA MET A 192 -15.59 7.17 16.75
C MET A 192 -16.41 5.97 17.20
N PHE A 193 -15.97 4.74 16.91
CA PHE A 193 -16.78 3.53 17.10
C PHE A 193 -18.17 3.70 16.45
N ASP A 194 -18.20 4.19 15.21
CA ASP A 194 -19.44 4.50 14.49
C ASP A 194 -19.35 4.04 13.03
N THR A 195 -20.11 3.00 12.69
CA THR A 195 -20.11 2.41 11.34
C THR A 195 -21.14 3.02 10.39
N SER A 196 -21.92 4.02 10.83
CA SER A 196 -23.00 4.62 10.04
C SER A 196 -22.48 5.14 8.70
N GLY A 197 -21.47 6.01 8.69
CA GLY A 197 -20.90 6.58 7.47
C GLY A 197 -20.34 5.52 6.50
N TRP A 198 -19.73 4.46 7.02
CA TRP A 198 -19.27 3.33 6.20
C TRP A 198 -20.44 2.58 5.55
N ASN A 199 -21.44 2.21 6.36
CA ASN A 199 -22.60 1.45 5.91
C ASN A 199 -23.45 2.25 4.92
N GLU A 200 -23.72 3.52 5.22
CA GLU A 200 -24.46 4.44 4.35
C GLU A 200 -23.74 4.68 3.04
N GLY A 201 -22.41 4.88 3.07
CA GLY A 201 -21.60 5.04 1.86
C GLY A 201 -21.71 3.85 0.90
N ILE A 202 -21.69 2.61 1.42
CA ILE A 202 -21.83 1.40 0.60
C ILE A 202 -23.25 1.27 0.04
N GLN A 203 -24.28 1.55 0.84
CA GLN A 203 -25.67 1.47 0.37
C GLN A 203 -25.99 2.54 -0.67
N ALA A 204 -25.43 3.75 -0.51
CA ALA A 204 -25.62 4.88 -1.41
C ALA A 204 -24.82 4.79 -2.72
N ALA A 205 -23.81 3.90 -2.78
CA ALA A 205 -23.00 3.73 -3.98
C ALA A 205 -23.87 3.36 -5.19
N ALA A 206 -23.60 3.98 -6.34
CA ALA A 206 -24.41 3.78 -7.55
C ALA A 206 -24.31 2.36 -8.12
N ASN A 207 -23.15 1.71 -7.97
CA ASN A 207 -22.88 0.39 -8.51
C ASN A 207 -23.22 -0.72 -7.52
N ASP A 208 -23.64 -1.89 -8.02
CA ASP A 208 -23.92 -3.06 -7.18
C ASP A 208 -22.65 -3.67 -6.58
N VAL A 209 -21.55 -3.60 -7.31
CA VAL A 209 -20.21 -3.93 -6.83
C VAL A 209 -19.50 -2.62 -6.45
N VAL A 210 -19.08 -2.54 -5.20
CA VAL A 210 -18.39 -1.39 -4.63
C VAL A 210 -16.97 -1.82 -4.28
N PHE A 211 -15.98 -1.07 -4.74
CA PHE A 211 -14.58 -1.29 -4.41
C PHE A 211 -14.15 -0.25 -3.40
N SER A 212 -13.76 -0.67 -2.20
CA SER A 212 -13.12 0.22 -1.23
C SER A 212 -11.62 0.06 -1.27
N TRP A 213 -10.93 1.11 -0.84
CA TRP A 213 -9.51 1.07 -0.56
C TRP A 213 -9.23 1.72 0.79
N ARG A 214 -8.31 1.15 1.56
CA ARG A 214 -7.87 1.72 2.85
C ARG A 214 -6.47 1.26 3.21
N ASP A 215 -5.83 2.05 4.06
CA ASP A 215 -4.54 1.73 4.67
C ASP A 215 -4.75 0.77 5.86
N GLY A 216 -4.20 -0.42 5.77
CA GLY A 216 -4.32 -1.51 6.75
C GLY A 216 -3.54 -1.23 8.03
N GLU A 217 -2.47 -0.42 7.97
CA GLU A 217 -1.75 0.00 9.17
C GLU A 217 -2.54 0.95 10.07
N SER A 218 -3.69 1.48 9.63
CA SER A 218 -4.55 2.38 10.42
C SER A 218 -4.87 1.81 11.81
N VAL A 219 -5.05 0.48 11.89
CA VAL A 219 -5.28 -0.24 13.16
C VAL A 219 -4.09 -0.14 14.13
N LEU A 220 -2.88 0.07 13.63
CA LEU A 220 -1.66 0.19 14.43
C LEU A 220 -1.40 1.62 14.91
N LEU A 221 -2.12 2.61 14.37
CA LEU A 221 -1.91 4.03 14.63
C LEU A 221 -2.76 4.55 15.80
N LEU A 222 -3.78 3.80 16.21
CA LEU A 222 -4.73 4.19 17.25
C LEU A 222 -4.61 3.32 18.50
N PRO A 223 -4.91 3.87 19.70
CA PRO A 223 -5.05 3.06 20.91
C PRO A 223 -6.18 2.04 20.71
N ASP A 224 -6.02 0.84 21.26
CA ASP A 224 -7.01 -0.25 21.19
C ASP A 224 -7.45 -0.58 19.75
N GLY A 225 -6.54 -0.45 18.78
CA GLY A 225 -6.84 -0.64 17.36
C GLY A 225 -7.57 -1.94 17.03
N LEU A 226 -7.17 -3.08 17.61
CA LEU A 226 -7.85 -4.36 17.40
C LEU A 226 -9.33 -4.32 17.85
N ALA A 227 -9.62 -3.64 18.96
CA ALA A 227 -11.00 -3.50 19.44
C ALA A 227 -11.82 -2.60 18.50
N ARG A 228 -11.21 -1.53 17.97
CA ARG A 228 -11.83 -0.63 16.98
C ARG A 228 -12.13 -1.34 15.66
N GLU A 229 -11.17 -2.10 15.15
CA GLU A 229 -11.35 -2.92 13.94
C GLU A 229 -12.45 -3.97 14.16
N SER A 230 -12.41 -4.69 15.28
CA SER A 230 -13.43 -5.68 15.64
C SER A 230 -14.82 -5.04 15.74
N TYR A 231 -14.94 -3.86 16.34
CA TYR A 231 -16.21 -3.13 16.42
C TYR A 231 -16.74 -2.83 15.02
N TRP A 232 -15.90 -2.28 14.13
CA TRP A 232 -16.30 -1.97 12.77
C TRP A 232 -16.78 -3.23 12.01
N LEU A 233 -16.01 -4.31 12.03
CA LEU A 233 -16.35 -5.56 11.34
C LEU A 233 -17.65 -6.19 11.86
N ARG A 234 -17.90 -6.15 13.17
CA ARG A 234 -19.12 -6.72 13.80
C ARG A 234 -20.38 -5.90 13.53
N ASN A 235 -20.23 -4.59 13.33
CA ASN A 235 -21.34 -3.67 13.09
C ASN A 235 -21.52 -3.31 11.61
N GLU A 236 -20.83 -4.02 10.70
CA GLU A 236 -21.11 -3.96 9.28
C GLU A 236 -22.52 -4.49 8.98
N MET A 237 -23.29 -3.73 8.19
CA MET A 237 -24.68 -4.05 7.89
C MET A 237 -24.83 -5.42 7.20
N LEU A 238 -25.81 -6.22 7.62
CA LEU A 238 -26.10 -7.56 7.07
C LEU A 238 -26.34 -7.60 5.55
N GLY A 239 -26.73 -6.48 4.93
CA GLY A 239 -26.96 -6.35 3.49
C GLY A 239 -25.70 -6.16 2.63
N ILE A 240 -24.52 -6.12 3.26
CA ILE A 240 -23.21 -5.99 2.61
C ILE A 240 -22.57 -7.38 2.52
N ASN A 241 -22.36 -7.85 1.30
CA ASN A 241 -21.68 -9.13 1.06
C ASN A 241 -20.24 -8.87 0.58
N ARG A 242 -19.24 -9.26 1.37
CA ARG A 242 -17.83 -9.10 0.99
C ARG A 242 -17.44 -10.16 -0.04
N ALA A 243 -16.73 -9.75 -1.09
CA ALA A 243 -16.29 -10.61 -2.18
C ALA A 243 -14.81 -10.40 -2.49
N HIS A 244 -14.17 -11.41 -3.07
CA HIS A 244 -12.86 -11.27 -3.69
C HIS A 244 -13.00 -10.76 -5.13
N ILE A 245 -11.93 -10.21 -5.71
CA ILE A 245 -11.95 -9.76 -7.11
C ILE A 245 -12.13 -10.96 -8.03
N GLY A 246 -11.48 -12.08 -7.70
CA GLY A 246 -11.56 -13.32 -8.48
C GLY A 246 -12.95 -13.94 -8.55
N ASP A 247 -13.86 -13.58 -7.64
CA ASP A 247 -15.25 -14.07 -7.62
C ASP A 247 -16.16 -13.31 -8.60
N LEU A 248 -15.69 -12.17 -9.13
CA LEU A 248 -16.54 -11.22 -9.83
C LEU A 248 -16.41 -11.32 -11.35
N SER A 249 -17.55 -11.34 -12.02
CA SER A 249 -17.63 -11.18 -13.48
C SER A 249 -17.72 -9.69 -13.84
N LEU A 250 -16.60 -8.99 -13.79
CA LEU A 250 -16.54 -7.55 -14.08
C LEU A 250 -16.62 -7.27 -15.58
N VAL A 251 -17.54 -6.36 -15.95
CA VAL A 251 -17.61 -5.82 -17.31
C VAL A 251 -16.85 -4.51 -17.37
N PHE A 252 -15.79 -4.48 -18.18
CA PHE A 252 -14.97 -3.29 -18.39
C PHE A 252 -15.46 -2.51 -19.61
N LEU A 253 -15.76 -1.22 -19.41
CA LEU A 253 -16.08 -0.30 -20.50
C LEU A 253 -14.88 -0.15 -21.44
N ARG A 254 -15.09 -0.38 -22.73
CA ARG A 254 -14.09 -0.14 -23.77
C ARG A 254 -13.99 1.35 -24.05
N SER A 255 -12.88 1.78 -24.65
CA SER A 255 -12.68 3.19 -25.01
C SER A 255 -13.79 3.77 -25.89
N SER A 256 -14.42 2.98 -26.76
CA SER A 256 -15.55 3.42 -27.60
C SER A 256 -16.86 3.63 -26.84
N GLN A 257 -16.94 3.18 -25.58
CA GLN A 257 -18.12 3.30 -24.72
C GLN A 257 -17.96 4.42 -23.68
N LEU A 258 -16.77 5.02 -23.59
CA LEU A 258 -16.51 6.17 -22.74
C LEU A 258 -16.97 7.44 -23.46
N GLU A 259 -17.46 8.40 -22.68
CA GLU A 259 -17.84 9.72 -23.19
C GLU A 259 -16.58 10.49 -23.60
N GLU A 260 -16.69 11.38 -24.59
CA GLU A 260 -15.54 12.11 -25.16
C GLU A 260 -14.73 12.90 -24.12
N HIS A 261 -15.40 13.41 -23.09
CA HIS A 261 -14.75 14.17 -22.03
C HIS A 261 -14.11 13.29 -20.95
N GLN A 262 -14.38 11.98 -20.93
CA GLN A 262 -13.85 11.08 -19.91
C GLN A 262 -12.38 10.69 -20.17
N TYR A 263 -11.69 10.26 -19.12
CA TYR A 263 -10.31 9.79 -19.24
C TYR A 263 -10.23 8.40 -19.87
N HIS A 264 -9.56 8.32 -21.03
CA HIS A 264 -9.22 7.06 -21.67
C HIS A 264 -7.85 6.51 -21.23
N SER A 265 -6.99 7.34 -20.65
CA SER A 265 -5.65 6.98 -20.18
C SER A 265 -5.54 7.14 -18.67
N TYR A 266 -4.44 6.68 -18.07
CA TYR A 266 -4.22 6.89 -16.64
C TYR A 266 -3.89 8.37 -16.41
N PRO A 267 -4.64 9.10 -15.56
CA PRO A 267 -4.37 10.50 -15.28
C PRO A 267 -3.08 10.66 -14.48
N VAL A 268 -2.31 11.70 -14.83
CA VAL A 268 -1.06 12.01 -14.15
C VAL A 268 -1.35 12.74 -12.83
N HIS A 269 -0.67 12.35 -11.76
CA HIS A 269 -0.78 13.02 -10.46
C HIS A 269 0.00 14.33 -10.45
N SER A 270 -0.48 15.30 -9.67
CA SER A 270 0.28 16.53 -9.42
C SER A 270 1.46 16.25 -8.49
N PHE A 271 2.65 16.67 -8.89
CA PHE A 271 3.85 16.60 -8.07
C PHE A 271 4.02 17.77 -7.10
N SER A 272 3.08 18.71 -7.07
CA SER A 272 3.26 19.97 -6.35
C SER A 272 3.52 19.81 -4.86
N ALA A 273 3.04 18.73 -4.23
CA ALA A 273 3.32 18.47 -2.81
C ALA A 273 4.76 17.99 -2.57
N TRP A 274 5.38 17.31 -3.53
CA TRP A 274 6.72 16.75 -3.44
C TRP A 274 7.81 17.72 -3.94
N MET A 275 7.45 18.69 -4.77
CA MET A 275 8.42 19.67 -5.30
C MET A 275 8.62 20.90 -4.41
N LYS A 276 8.02 20.93 -3.20
CA LYS A 276 8.07 22.09 -2.30
C LYS A 276 9.43 22.28 -1.62
N GLU A 277 10.29 21.28 -1.61
CA GLU A 277 11.54 21.30 -0.83
C GLU A 277 12.78 21.08 -1.70
N PHE A 278 13.76 21.98 -1.57
CA PHE A 278 15.04 21.86 -2.27
C PHE A 278 15.88 20.66 -1.82
N ARG A 279 15.78 20.23 -0.55
CA ARG A 279 16.52 19.06 -0.05
C ARG A 279 16.07 17.77 -0.73
N MET A 280 14.76 17.64 -0.95
CA MET A 280 14.20 16.52 -1.70
C MET A 280 14.76 16.45 -3.13
N LEU A 281 14.99 17.60 -3.79
CA LEU A 281 15.63 17.61 -5.12
C LEU A 281 17.05 17.04 -5.06
N GLY A 282 17.83 17.37 -4.03
CA GLY A 282 19.17 16.81 -3.85
C GLY A 282 19.16 15.29 -3.65
N PHE A 283 18.22 14.78 -2.84
CA PHE A 283 18.03 13.35 -2.65
C PHE A 283 17.59 12.65 -3.94
N LEU A 284 16.59 13.20 -4.63
CA LEU A 284 16.09 12.67 -5.91
C LEU A 284 17.18 12.64 -6.98
N ASN A 285 18.01 13.68 -7.07
CA ASN A 285 19.11 13.73 -8.02
C ASN A 285 20.17 12.64 -7.74
N ARG A 286 20.51 12.42 -6.46
CA ARG A 286 21.41 11.32 -6.05
C ARG A 286 20.81 9.97 -6.41
N MET A 287 19.51 9.78 -6.16
CA MET A 287 18.80 8.55 -6.53
C MET A 287 18.75 8.32 -8.03
N GLN A 288 18.50 9.36 -8.83
CA GLN A 288 18.51 9.27 -10.30
C GLN A 288 19.90 8.90 -10.83
N SER A 289 20.97 9.50 -10.28
CA SER A 289 22.35 9.16 -10.66
C SER A 289 22.70 7.70 -10.35
N ILE A 290 22.17 7.14 -9.26
CA ILE A 290 22.29 5.70 -8.97
C ILE A 290 21.45 4.88 -9.96
N GLU A 291 20.22 5.32 -10.24
CA GLU A 291 19.29 4.63 -11.14
C GLU A 291 19.85 4.47 -12.57
N GLU A 292 20.63 5.44 -13.06
CA GLU A 292 21.31 5.39 -14.36
C GLU A 292 22.29 4.22 -14.52
N ARG A 293 22.68 3.59 -13.41
CA ARG A 293 23.65 2.48 -13.37
C ARG A 293 23.08 1.21 -12.75
N LEU A 294 21.74 1.09 -12.69
CA LEU A 294 21.04 -0.07 -12.10
C LEU A 294 21.50 -1.41 -12.68
N ASP A 295 21.80 -1.45 -13.98
CA ASP A 295 22.30 -2.62 -14.71
C ASP A 295 23.66 -3.13 -14.23
N ARG A 296 24.42 -2.29 -13.52
CA ARG A 296 25.77 -2.59 -13.02
C ARG A 296 25.82 -2.83 -11.52
N LEU A 297 24.70 -2.65 -10.82
CA LEU A 297 24.65 -2.87 -9.37
C LEU A 297 24.68 -4.36 -9.05
N SER A 298 25.39 -4.72 -7.98
CA SER A 298 25.32 -6.06 -7.41
C SER A 298 23.91 -6.34 -6.86
N GLN A 299 23.58 -7.61 -6.63
CA GLN A 299 22.29 -7.97 -6.01
C GLN A 299 22.09 -7.31 -4.64
N GLU A 300 23.15 -7.26 -3.83
CA GLU A 300 23.14 -6.56 -2.54
C GLU A 300 22.85 -5.06 -2.71
N GLN A 301 23.53 -4.39 -3.65
CA GLN A 301 23.32 -2.97 -3.95
C GLN A 301 21.90 -2.69 -4.49
N ILE A 302 21.33 -3.58 -5.30
CA ILE A 302 19.92 -3.51 -5.71
C ILE A 302 19.01 -3.60 -4.49
N GLY A 303 19.30 -4.51 -3.55
CA GLY A 303 18.57 -4.63 -2.30
C GLY A 303 18.59 -3.33 -1.48
N HIS A 304 19.74 -2.66 -1.39
CA HIS A 304 19.83 -1.36 -0.72
C HIS A 304 19.04 -0.28 -1.47
N TRP A 305 19.15 -0.25 -2.81
CA TRP A 305 18.41 0.70 -3.63
C TRP A 305 16.89 0.56 -3.43
N LEU A 306 16.37 -0.67 -3.34
CA LEU A 306 14.96 -0.92 -3.04
C LEU A 306 14.51 -0.34 -1.69
N MET A 307 15.40 -0.22 -0.69
CA MET A 307 15.04 0.43 0.59
C MET A 307 14.89 1.95 0.46
N ILE A 308 15.68 2.56 -0.42
CA ILE A 308 15.82 4.02 -0.50
C ILE A 308 14.72 4.65 -1.36
N ILE A 309 14.22 3.94 -2.39
CA ILE A 309 13.17 4.47 -3.28
C ILE A 309 11.81 4.66 -2.61
N ASN A 310 11.67 4.31 -1.33
CA ASN A 310 10.41 4.41 -0.61
C ASN A 310 9.95 5.89 -0.48
N SER A 311 8.73 6.15 -0.92
CA SER A 311 8.08 7.47 -0.95
C SER A 311 7.72 8.04 0.42
N ASP A 312 7.49 7.20 1.43
CA ASP A 312 7.13 7.69 2.77
C ASP A 312 8.31 8.37 3.47
N ILE A 313 9.53 7.94 3.13
CA ILE A 313 10.77 8.64 3.46
C ILE A 313 10.76 10.05 2.86
N LEU A 314 10.45 10.15 1.56
CA LEU A 314 10.41 11.42 0.83
C LEU A 314 9.31 12.38 1.33
N SER A 315 8.20 11.85 1.86
CA SER A 315 7.02 12.66 2.16
C SER A 315 6.88 13.08 3.63
N ALA A 316 7.77 12.63 4.52
CA ALA A 316 7.66 12.83 5.97
C ALA A 316 8.24 14.15 6.51
N ILE A 317 9.00 14.91 5.71
CA ILE A 317 9.87 15.98 6.21
C ILE A 317 9.08 17.23 6.70
N GLU A 318 7.89 17.54 6.16
CA GLU A 318 7.10 18.73 6.57
C GLU A 318 5.64 18.48 6.92
N LYS A 319 5.10 17.27 6.70
CA LYS A 319 3.68 17.03 6.97
C LYS A 319 3.42 17.16 8.47
N ARG A 320 2.39 17.92 8.86
CA ARG A 320 1.97 17.97 10.26
C ARG A 320 1.47 16.58 10.70
N SER A 321 1.71 16.26 11.97
CA SER A 321 1.09 15.09 12.60
C SER A 321 -0.43 15.29 12.61
N PRO A 322 -1.23 14.34 12.08
CA PRO A 322 -2.67 14.49 12.11
C PRO A 322 -3.20 14.45 13.54
N VAL A 323 -4.17 15.33 13.81
CA VAL A 323 -4.94 15.35 15.06
C VAL A 323 -6.35 14.87 14.71
N VAL A 324 -6.80 13.83 15.40
CA VAL A 324 -8.11 13.20 15.19
C VAL A 324 -8.88 13.18 16.49
N SER A 325 -10.20 13.26 16.42
CA SER A 325 -11.06 13.09 17.60
C SER A 325 -11.33 11.60 17.81
N LEU A 326 -11.14 11.13 19.05
CA LEU A 326 -11.36 9.72 19.41
C LEU A 326 -12.39 9.58 20.52
N LYS A 327 -13.24 8.56 20.40
CA LYS A 327 -13.93 7.98 21.56
C LYS A 327 -13.07 6.91 22.21
N SER A 328 -13.05 6.86 23.54
CA SER A 328 -12.35 5.83 24.31
C SER A 328 -13.05 4.47 24.23
N THR A 329 -14.38 4.45 24.31
CA THR A 329 -15.24 3.26 24.15
C THR A 329 -16.46 3.60 23.28
N PRO A 330 -17.20 2.59 22.77
CA PRO A 330 -18.41 2.83 21.99
C PRO A 330 -19.47 3.69 22.72
N GLU A 331 -19.59 3.51 24.03
CA GLU A 331 -20.56 4.19 24.89
C GLU A 331 -20.10 5.58 25.35
N SER A 332 -18.83 5.95 25.09
CA SER A 332 -18.31 7.24 25.52
C SER A 332 -19.04 8.39 24.84
N ALA A 333 -19.65 9.27 25.63
CA ALA A 333 -20.22 10.53 25.16
C ALA A 333 -19.13 11.59 24.90
N VAL A 334 -17.94 11.41 25.45
CA VAL A 334 -16.81 12.35 25.33
C VAL A 334 -15.85 11.90 24.24
N THR A 335 -15.43 12.86 23.42
CA THR A 335 -14.35 12.72 22.45
C THR A 335 -13.10 13.43 22.96
N VAL A 336 -11.94 12.83 22.75
CA VAL A 336 -10.63 13.42 23.06
C VAL A 336 -9.82 13.62 21.80
N ASP A 337 -9.07 14.71 21.73
CA ASP A 337 -8.12 14.92 20.65
C ASP A 337 -6.91 13.99 20.83
N PHE A 338 -6.55 13.30 19.76
CA PHE A 338 -5.43 12.39 19.71
C PHE A 338 -4.52 12.74 18.54
N THR A 339 -3.23 12.93 18.83
CA THR A 339 -2.23 13.23 17.81
C THR A 339 -1.54 11.95 17.38
N ILE A 340 -1.76 11.54 16.13
CA ILE A 340 -1.01 10.46 15.51
C ILE A 340 0.35 11.05 15.08
N ARG A 341 1.40 10.76 15.82
CA ARG A 341 2.73 11.32 15.56
C ARG A 341 3.36 10.70 14.32
N ARG A 342 3.89 11.54 13.43
CA ARG A 342 4.73 11.09 12.32
C ARG A 342 6.06 10.54 12.82
N SER A 343 6.56 9.51 12.15
CA SER A 343 7.87 8.92 12.42
C SER A 343 8.98 9.72 11.74
N GLU A 344 10.20 9.62 12.25
CA GLU A 344 11.41 10.27 11.74
C GLU A 344 11.95 9.59 10.47
N ARG A 345 11.09 9.41 9.45
CA ARG A 345 11.45 8.70 8.21
C ARG A 345 12.57 9.37 7.42
N GLY A 346 12.76 10.68 7.57
CA GLY A 346 13.84 11.40 6.91
C GLY A 346 15.22 10.84 7.29
N VAL A 347 15.44 10.58 8.58
CA VAL A 347 16.71 10.01 9.08
C VAL A 347 16.90 8.59 8.55
N GLU A 348 15.83 7.76 8.57
CA GLU A 348 15.90 6.39 8.03
C GLU A 348 16.33 6.40 6.55
N GLY A 349 15.81 7.35 5.76
CA GLY A 349 16.18 7.52 4.36
C GLY A 349 17.60 7.99 4.11
N GLU A 350 18.04 9.01 4.85
CA GLU A 350 19.41 9.52 4.76
C GLU A 350 20.42 8.42 5.11
N GLU A 351 20.12 7.62 6.12
CA GLU A 351 20.98 6.52 6.52
C GLU A 351 21.01 5.37 5.51
N TYR A 352 19.85 4.96 4.95
CA TYR A 352 19.85 3.99 3.87
C TYR A 352 20.63 4.47 2.64
N LEU A 353 20.51 5.76 2.30
CA LEU A 353 21.27 6.35 1.20
C LEU A 353 22.77 6.35 1.48
N ALA A 354 23.18 6.70 2.71
CA ALA A 354 24.58 6.63 3.11
C ALA A 354 25.12 5.19 3.02
N ILE A 355 24.34 4.20 3.45
CA ILE A 355 24.70 2.78 3.35
C ILE A 355 24.96 2.37 1.88
N LEU A 356 24.05 2.71 0.96
CA LEU A 356 24.25 2.38 -0.46
C LEU A 356 25.47 3.10 -1.04
N GLN A 357 25.73 4.35 -0.67
CA GLN A 357 26.90 5.07 -1.17
C GLN A 357 28.21 4.46 -0.70
N SER A 358 28.34 4.15 0.60
CA SER A 358 29.49 3.41 1.11
C SER A 358 29.66 2.07 0.38
N ALA A 359 28.57 1.34 0.14
CA ALA A 359 28.61 0.09 -0.63
C ALA A 359 29.05 0.28 -2.11
N LEU A 360 28.75 1.43 -2.73
CA LEU A 360 29.22 1.77 -4.07
C LEU A 360 30.71 2.16 -4.09
N GLU A 361 31.22 2.71 -3.00
CA GLU A 361 32.62 3.09 -2.81
C GLU A 361 33.50 1.91 -2.37
N GLY A 362 32.88 0.75 -2.11
CA GLY A 362 33.57 -0.47 -1.67
C GLY A 362 33.91 -0.48 -0.17
N GLU A 363 33.30 0.42 0.60
CA GLU A 363 33.43 0.44 2.06
C GLU A 363 32.57 -0.65 2.70
N SER A 364 33.11 -1.32 3.72
CA SER A 364 32.35 -2.32 4.49
C SER A 364 31.67 -1.67 5.69
N LEU A 365 30.34 -1.67 5.68
CA LEU A 365 29.50 -1.30 6.83
C LEU A 365 29.02 -2.53 7.62
N TYR A 366 29.65 -3.69 7.42
CA TYR A 366 29.21 -4.96 7.99
C TYR A 366 28.99 -4.88 9.51
N GLU A 367 29.97 -4.35 10.26
CA GLU A 367 29.86 -4.26 11.71
C GLU A 367 28.69 -3.36 12.14
N TYR A 368 28.49 -2.22 11.48
CA TYR A 368 27.38 -1.31 11.75
C TYR A 368 26.02 -2.01 11.54
N LEU A 369 25.84 -2.64 10.38
CA LEU A 369 24.58 -3.26 9.98
C LEU A 369 24.23 -4.50 10.84
N HIS A 370 25.23 -5.23 11.32
CA HIS A 370 25.03 -6.42 12.13
C HIS A 370 24.90 -6.12 13.63
N SER A 371 25.58 -5.09 14.13
CA SER A 371 25.53 -4.71 15.55
C SER A 371 24.42 -3.71 15.91
N SER A 372 23.93 -2.94 14.93
CA SER A 372 22.90 -1.93 15.19
C SER A 372 21.58 -2.57 15.65
N SER A 373 21.04 -2.01 16.73
CA SER A 373 19.71 -2.33 17.25
C SER A 373 18.66 -1.30 16.82
N MET A 374 19.04 -0.35 15.96
CA MET A 374 18.10 0.63 15.45
C MET A 374 16.99 -0.08 14.65
N PRO A 375 15.70 0.19 14.93
CA PRO A 375 14.60 -0.58 14.34
C PRO A 375 14.58 -0.61 12.82
N HIS A 376 14.93 0.50 12.16
CA HIS A 376 14.97 0.57 10.70
C HIS A 376 16.19 -0.18 10.12
N ILE A 377 17.34 -0.20 10.79
CA ILE A 377 18.47 -1.06 10.41
C ILE A 377 18.13 -2.55 10.59
N VAL A 378 17.37 -2.91 11.63
CA VAL A 378 16.86 -4.28 11.79
C VAL A 378 15.94 -4.68 10.63
N LYS A 379 14.99 -3.81 10.25
CA LYS A 379 14.14 -4.04 9.07
C LYS A 379 14.98 -4.20 7.80
N TRP A 380 15.90 -3.27 7.57
CA TRP A 380 16.81 -3.29 6.43
C TRP A 380 17.53 -4.63 6.32
N ARG A 381 18.17 -5.11 7.40
CA ARG A 381 18.96 -6.36 7.39
C ARG A 381 18.08 -7.55 7.04
N ASN A 382 16.92 -7.64 7.67
CA ASN A 382 15.99 -8.75 7.44
C ASN A 382 15.43 -8.77 6.02
N ARG A 383 15.23 -7.58 5.42
CA ARG A 383 14.80 -7.44 4.03
C ARG A 383 15.91 -7.85 3.06
N ILE A 384 17.17 -7.47 3.30
CA ILE A 384 18.31 -7.93 2.49
C ILE A 384 18.42 -9.45 2.56
N GLU A 385 18.42 -10.04 3.76
CA GLU A 385 18.43 -11.51 3.94
C GLU A 385 17.24 -12.22 3.27
N PHE A 386 16.09 -11.56 3.16
CA PHE A 386 14.94 -12.10 2.45
C PHE A 386 15.14 -12.07 0.94
N LEU A 387 15.64 -10.94 0.42
CA LEU A 387 15.93 -10.72 -1.01
C LEU A 387 16.98 -11.70 -1.54
N GLU A 388 18.00 -12.04 -0.74
CA GLU A 388 19.02 -13.04 -1.11
C GLU A 388 18.45 -14.45 -1.33
N LYS A 389 17.24 -14.71 -0.85
CA LYS A 389 16.54 -16.00 -0.97
C LYS A 389 15.50 -16.00 -2.11
N LEU A 390 15.28 -14.87 -2.80
CA LEU A 390 14.37 -14.75 -3.95
C LEU A 390 15.08 -15.15 -5.24
#